data_AF-A0A2V1EB16-F1
#
_entry.id   AF-A0A2V1EB16-F1
#
_cell.length_a   1.000
_cell.length_b   1.000
_cell.length_c   1.000
_cell.angle_alpha   90.00
_cell.angle_beta   90.00
_cell.angle_gamma   90.00
#
_symmetry.space_group_name_H-M   'P 1'
#
loop_
_entity.id
_entity.type
_entity.pdbx_description
1 polymer ?
#
loop_
_entity_poly.entity_id
_entity_poly.type
_entity_poly.pdbx_seq_one_letter_code
_entity_poly.pdbx_strand_id
1 'polypeptide(L)'
;MKYSGLYFISNPTAQVPGSEAICQSLSTGIERNFERANREEGGWNLSHIIFRNTQDTSSNQNGNANSYHHLLRLSYLNPNCAFSFIQQPSSDPPASQPTPAKDGSSASEAAQPPSTVQPAQGPIVSLPTEQFESFYSLILNQWTQLWTPQRALDIPPTFPGFTYTVPNFTIHIGALRARRSGPQTAGSLSPGVLVCITTGAGAFEDDDDDDDDDDDRNKSNGNDVDMKDVNAEIEEELDFSSVQEQIRGIWKMLTKGVDLGKSEMREVMQGAQGSGGNKQKGTEAADERSEQTEDERSEQTEDERSEQTEEFEKYAYDQGLQGQAETVLFNGGTLD
;
A
#
# COMPACT_ATOMS: atom_id res chain seq x y z
N MET A 1 2.25 17.09 8.71
CA MET A 1 2.92 15.76 8.82
C MET A 1 2.78 15.03 7.48
N LYS A 2 3.74 14.18 7.04
CA LYS A 2 3.53 13.36 5.82
C LYS A 2 2.79 12.07 6.17
N TYR A 3 1.82 11.70 5.34
CA TYR A 3 1.05 10.48 5.47
C TYR A 3 1.10 9.71 4.15
N SER A 4 1.35 8.40 4.21
CA SER A 4 1.56 7.57 3.03
C SER A 4 0.64 6.35 2.99
N GLY A 5 0.16 6.02 1.79
CA GLY A 5 -0.52 4.77 1.47
C GLY A 5 0.30 3.97 0.46
N LEU A 6 0.44 2.67 0.72
CA LEU A 6 1.20 1.73 -0.09
C LEU A 6 0.25 0.74 -0.76
N TYR A 7 0.34 0.66 -2.08
CA TYR A 7 -0.42 -0.27 -2.90
C TYR A 7 0.54 -1.26 -3.56
N PHE A 8 0.19 -2.54 -3.48
CA PHE A 8 0.90 -3.62 -4.15
C PHE A 8 -0.03 -4.28 -5.17
N ILE A 9 0.40 -4.30 -6.43
CA ILE A 9 -0.32 -4.93 -7.54
C ILE A 9 0.41 -6.22 -7.89
N SER A 10 -0.20 -7.37 -7.61
CA SER A 10 0.43 -8.67 -7.88
C SER A 10 0.58 -8.90 -9.38
N ASN A 11 1.69 -9.49 -9.82
CA ASN A 11 1.84 -9.96 -11.20
C ASN A 11 1.65 -11.48 -11.26
N PRO A 12 0.51 -11.98 -11.77
CA PRO A 12 0.20 -13.41 -11.74
C PRO A 12 1.13 -14.24 -12.63
N THR A 13 1.77 -13.64 -13.63
CA THR A 13 2.71 -14.32 -14.53
C THR A 13 4.11 -14.46 -13.93
N ALA A 14 4.40 -13.67 -12.89
CA ALA A 14 5.73 -13.46 -12.33
C ALA A 14 6.82 -13.06 -13.35
N GLN A 15 6.44 -12.62 -14.56
CA GLN A 15 7.36 -12.21 -15.62
C GLN A 15 7.65 -10.71 -15.54
N VAL A 16 8.93 -10.34 -15.66
CA VAL A 16 9.39 -8.94 -15.61
C VAL A 16 8.64 -8.01 -16.58
N PRO A 17 8.45 -8.37 -17.87
CA PRO A 17 7.75 -7.48 -18.81
C PRO A 17 6.32 -7.15 -18.39
N GLY A 18 5.63 -8.05 -17.68
CA GLY A 18 4.26 -7.82 -17.21
C GLY A 18 4.18 -6.70 -16.18
N SER A 19 5.08 -6.69 -15.20
CA SER A 19 5.13 -5.62 -14.19
C SER A 19 5.64 -4.31 -14.75
N GLU A 20 6.56 -4.34 -15.71
CA GLU A 20 7.00 -3.14 -16.43
C GLU A 20 5.86 -2.53 -17.24
N ALA A 21 5.08 -3.34 -17.95
CA ALA A 21 3.89 -2.89 -18.68
C ALA A 21 2.87 -2.22 -17.74
N ILE A 22 2.57 -2.83 -16.59
CA ILE A 22 1.69 -2.23 -15.58
C ILE A 22 2.26 -0.88 -15.11
N CYS A 23 3.56 -0.78 -14.81
CA CYS A 23 4.18 0.49 -14.42
C CYS A 23 4.01 1.59 -15.48
N GLN A 24 4.19 1.24 -16.77
CA GLN A 24 4.04 2.19 -17.88
C GLN A 24 2.59 2.65 -18.05
N SER A 25 1.62 1.73 -17.91
CA SER A 25 0.20 2.07 -17.97
C SER A 25 -0.21 3.01 -16.83
N LEU A 26 0.28 2.77 -15.60
CA LEU A 26 0.02 3.65 -14.46
C LEU A 26 0.69 5.02 -14.65
N SER A 27 1.93 5.04 -15.14
CA SER A 27 2.67 6.26 -15.48
C SER A 27 1.91 7.11 -16.50
N THR A 28 1.43 6.49 -17.59
CA THR A 28 0.59 7.17 -18.59
C THR A 28 -0.73 7.66 -18.01
N GLY A 29 -1.34 6.87 -17.12
CA GLY A 29 -2.56 7.24 -16.41
C GLY A 29 -2.37 8.48 -15.51
N ILE A 30 -1.24 8.59 -14.81
CA ILE A 30 -0.91 9.77 -14.01
C ILE A 30 -0.79 11.02 -14.90
N GLU A 31 -0.01 10.92 -15.97
CA GLU A 31 0.22 12.04 -16.89
C GLU A 31 -1.08 12.51 -17.57
N ARG A 32 -2.04 11.60 -17.77
CA ARG A 32 -3.37 11.93 -18.31
C ARG A 32 -4.32 12.54 -17.28
N ASN A 33 -4.36 12.00 -16.06
CA ASN A 33 -5.37 12.37 -15.06
C ASN A 33 -4.94 13.55 -14.18
N PHE A 34 -3.66 13.89 -14.16
CA PHE A 34 -3.10 14.97 -13.35
C PHE A 34 -2.29 15.94 -14.22
N GLU A 35 -2.95 16.97 -14.74
CA GLU A 35 -2.34 17.95 -15.65
C GLU A 35 -1.07 18.63 -15.09
N ARG A 36 -1.00 18.76 -13.76
CA ARG A 36 0.12 19.38 -13.05
C ARG A 36 1.15 18.37 -12.52
N ALA A 37 1.05 17.09 -12.90
CA ALA A 37 2.03 16.09 -12.49
C ALA A 37 3.38 16.35 -13.17
N ASN A 38 4.40 16.63 -12.36
CA ASN A 38 5.77 16.73 -12.84
C ASN A 38 6.52 15.43 -12.55
N ARG A 39 7.13 14.84 -13.58
CA ARG A 39 7.93 13.62 -13.45
C ARG A 39 9.36 14.01 -13.08
N GLU A 40 9.84 13.54 -11.94
CA GLU A 40 11.19 13.85 -11.48
C GLU A 40 12.25 13.06 -12.29
N GLU A 41 13.31 13.76 -12.69
CA GLU A 41 14.49 13.17 -13.30
C GLU A 41 15.33 12.46 -12.22
N GLY A 42 15.69 11.19 -12.43
CA GLY A 42 16.54 10.43 -11.51
C GLY A 42 15.89 9.19 -10.90
N GLY A 43 14.56 9.10 -10.94
CA GLY A 43 13.81 7.94 -10.46
C GLY A 43 14.14 7.52 -9.02
N TRP A 44 13.72 6.32 -8.63
CA TRP A 44 14.05 5.76 -7.32
C TRP A 44 14.32 4.26 -7.38
N ASN A 45 15.10 3.78 -6.40
CA ASN A 45 15.40 2.37 -6.18
C ASN A 45 15.03 1.93 -4.76
N LEU A 46 14.79 0.63 -4.65
CA LEU A 46 14.49 -0.11 -3.43
C LEU A 46 15.41 -1.33 -3.38
N SER A 47 15.95 -1.63 -2.20
CA SER A 47 16.56 -2.92 -1.90
C SER A 47 16.04 -3.40 -0.56
N HIS A 48 15.31 -4.51 -0.54
CA HIS A 48 14.81 -5.14 0.67
C HIS A 48 15.29 -6.59 0.72
N ILE A 49 16.12 -6.91 1.70
CA ILE A 49 16.70 -8.24 1.88
C ILE A 49 16.24 -8.80 3.21
N ILE A 50 15.77 -10.04 3.19
CA ILE A 50 15.28 -10.73 4.38
C ILE A 50 16.18 -11.94 4.65
N PHE A 51 16.72 -11.99 5.86
CA PHE A 51 17.40 -13.15 6.41
C PHE A 51 16.51 -13.83 7.44
N ARG A 52 16.60 -15.17 7.49
CA ARG A 52 15.98 -15.98 8.53
C ARG A 52 17.05 -16.44 9.51
N ASN A 53 16.73 -16.41 10.79
CA ASN A 53 17.58 -16.98 11.83
C ASN A 53 17.72 -18.50 11.63
N THR A 54 18.95 -19.02 11.62
CA THR A 54 19.27 -20.44 11.39
C THR A 54 19.34 -21.28 12.65
N GLN A 55 19.25 -20.70 13.84
CA GLN A 55 19.37 -21.46 15.09
C GLN A 55 18.35 -22.61 15.13
N ASP A 56 18.86 -23.84 15.21
CA ASP A 56 18.07 -25.06 15.35
C ASP A 56 17.28 -25.00 16.66
N THR A 57 15.96 -24.83 16.56
CA THR A 57 15.02 -24.89 17.68
C THR A 57 14.77 -26.32 18.16
N SER A 58 15.73 -27.22 17.99
CA SER A 58 15.61 -28.68 18.17
C SER A 58 15.19 -29.11 19.58
N SER A 59 15.15 -28.21 20.57
CA SER A 59 14.72 -28.49 21.94
C SER A 59 13.32 -27.97 22.32
N ASN A 60 12.62 -27.20 21.48
CA ASN A 60 11.28 -26.69 21.81
C ASN A 60 10.28 -26.98 20.68
N GLN A 61 9.56 -28.10 20.81
CA GLN A 61 8.48 -28.52 19.91
C GLN A 61 7.27 -27.55 19.89
N ASN A 62 7.25 -26.54 20.75
CA ASN A 62 6.18 -25.55 20.79
C ASN A 62 6.47 -24.39 19.82
N GLY A 63 6.43 -24.68 18.51
CA GLY A 63 6.12 -23.69 17.47
C GLY A 63 6.83 -22.33 17.53
N ASN A 64 8.12 -22.27 17.87
CA ASN A 64 8.84 -21.00 17.98
C ASN A 64 8.74 -20.20 16.67
N ALA A 65 8.20 -18.99 16.75
CA ALA A 65 8.15 -18.06 15.64
C ALA A 65 9.59 -17.75 15.16
N ASN A 66 9.79 -17.78 13.84
CA ASN A 66 11.11 -17.47 13.26
C ASN A 66 11.42 -15.98 13.46
N SER A 67 12.64 -15.66 13.88
CA SER A 67 13.15 -14.28 13.83
C SER A 67 13.64 -13.95 12.41
N TYR A 68 13.38 -12.72 11.97
CA TYR A 68 13.82 -12.23 10.67
C TYR A 68 14.70 -11.00 10.83
N HIS A 69 15.73 -10.89 10.01
CA HIS A 69 16.55 -9.68 9.89
C HIS A 69 16.28 -9.06 8.53
N HIS A 70 15.78 -7.84 8.54
CA HIS A 70 15.46 -7.06 7.36
C HIS A 70 16.55 -6.01 7.13
N LEU A 71 17.03 -5.94 5.90
CA LEU A 71 17.81 -4.81 5.42
C LEU A 71 17.00 -4.09 4.35
N LEU A 72 16.78 -2.80 4.54
CA LEU A 72 15.97 -1.96 3.67
C LEU A 72 16.75 -0.72 3.25
N ARG A 73 16.94 -0.51 1.96
CA ARG A 73 17.41 0.76 1.39
C ARG A 73 16.33 1.33 0.50
N LEU A 74 15.93 2.57 0.76
CA LEU A 74 14.89 3.26 0.01
C LEU A 74 15.36 4.67 -0.34
N SER A 75 15.76 4.84 -1.60
CA SER A 75 16.47 6.05 -2.05
C SER A 75 15.68 7.35 -1.93
N TYR A 76 14.36 7.34 -2.16
CA TYR A 76 13.56 8.57 -2.07
C TYR A 76 13.34 9.03 -0.62
N LEU A 77 13.38 8.12 0.35
CA LEU A 77 13.19 8.46 1.76
C LEU A 77 14.48 9.03 2.36
N ASN A 78 15.60 8.34 2.14
CA ASN A 78 16.91 8.81 2.51
C ASN A 78 17.98 8.18 1.60
N PRO A 79 18.59 8.93 0.68
CA PRO A 79 19.58 8.38 -0.26
C PRO A 79 20.87 7.93 0.44
N ASN A 80 21.16 8.48 1.61
CA ASN A 80 22.41 8.27 2.36
C ASN A 80 22.25 7.24 3.49
N CYS A 81 21.07 6.63 3.62
CA CYS A 81 20.79 5.70 4.70
C CYS A 81 20.11 4.42 4.22
N ALA A 82 20.52 3.31 4.84
CA ALA A 82 19.80 2.05 4.85
C ALA A 82 19.38 1.71 6.28
N PHE A 83 18.33 0.91 6.42
CA PHE A 83 17.74 0.53 7.69
C PHE A 83 17.93 -0.97 7.91
N SER A 84 18.37 -1.33 9.10
CA SER A 84 18.49 -2.69 9.58
C SER A 84 17.49 -2.89 10.71
N PHE A 85 16.61 -3.87 10.57
CA PHE A 85 15.57 -4.18 11.55
C PHE A 85 15.58 -5.67 11.88
N ILE A 86 15.61 -6.00 13.18
CA ILE A 86 15.52 -7.38 13.64
C ILE A 86 14.11 -7.58 14.20
N GLN A 87 13.30 -8.34 13.47
CA GLN A 87 11.99 -8.78 13.92
C GLN A 87 12.17 -9.86 14.97
N GLN A 88 11.85 -9.51 16.21
CA GLN A 88 11.76 -10.50 17.28
C GLN A 88 10.48 -11.32 17.11
N PRO A 89 10.51 -12.61 17.47
CA PRO A 89 9.29 -13.41 17.53
C PRO A 89 8.37 -12.77 18.57
N SER A 90 7.10 -12.56 18.24
CA SER A 90 6.13 -12.12 19.24
C SER A 90 6.08 -13.18 20.35
N SER A 91 6.35 -12.75 21.59
CA SER A 91 6.23 -13.61 22.77
C SER A 91 4.78 -13.78 23.22
N ASP A 92 3.83 -13.11 22.56
CA ASP A 92 2.44 -13.21 22.93
C ASP A 92 1.98 -14.65 22.69
N PRO A 93 1.61 -15.39 23.75
CA PRO A 93 1.03 -16.70 23.57
C PRO A 93 -0.18 -16.52 22.67
N PRO A 94 -0.39 -17.37 21.66
CA PRO A 94 -1.56 -17.26 20.80
C PRO A 94 -2.75 -17.22 21.74
N ALA A 95 -3.38 -16.04 21.83
CA ALA A 95 -4.52 -15.83 22.72
C ALA A 95 -5.44 -16.98 22.42
N SER A 96 -5.68 -17.83 23.41
CA SER A 96 -6.43 -19.07 23.22
C SER A 96 -7.80 -18.64 22.73
N GLN A 97 -7.99 -18.62 21.41
CA GLN A 97 -9.26 -18.22 20.82
C GLN A 97 -10.27 -19.14 21.46
N PRO A 98 -11.26 -18.62 22.20
CA PRO A 98 -12.30 -19.45 22.76
C PRO A 98 -12.92 -20.17 21.57
N THR A 99 -12.64 -21.47 21.46
CA THR A 99 -13.25 -22.32 20.42
C THR A 99 -14.75 -22.12 20.55
N PRO A 100 -15.44 -21.55 19.55
CA PRO A 100 -16.87 -21.38 19.63
C PRO A 100 -17.48 -22.76 19.85
N ALA A 101 -18.21 -22.91 20.96
CA ALA A 101 -18.89 -24.15 21.29
C ALA A 101 -19.77 -24.52 20.10
N LYS A 102 -19.57 -25.76 19.64
CA LYS A 102 -20.08 -26.32 18.41
C LYS A 102 -21.55 -26.70 18.59
N ASP A 103 -22.46 -25.73 18.61
CA ASP A 103 -23.88 -25.99 18.42
C ASP A 103 -24.24 -25.77 16.96
N GLY A 104 -24.61 -26.87 16.31
CA GLY A 104 -24.77 -26.95 14.86
C GLY A 104 -25.95 -26.12 14.36
N SER A 105 -25.68 -25.20 13.45
CA SER A 105 -26.61 -24.86 12.38
C SER A 105 -25.82 -24.36 11.17
N SER A 106 -26.29 -24.79 10.01
CA SER A 106 -25.68 -24.76 8.70
C SER A 106 -25.62 -23.37 8.05
N ALA A 107 -24.54 -23.17 7.30
CA ALA A 107 -24.42 -22.32 6.10
C ALA A 107 -24.56 -20.80 6.26
N SER A 108 -23.44 -20.14 6.58
CA SER A 108 -23.11 -18.86 5.95
C SER A 108 -21.59 -18.69 5.95
N GLU A 109 -20.99 -18.73 4.76
CA GLU A 109 -19.57 -18.52 4.51
C GLU A 109 -19.29 -17.00 4.59
N ALA A 110 -19.38 -16.46 5.80
CA ALA A 110 -19.05 -15.06 6.06
C ALA A 110 -17.53 -14.89 6.01
N ALA A 111 -17.08 -14.01 5.12
CA ALA A 111 -15.68 -13.63 4.94
C ALA A 111 -15.02 -13.32 6.29
N GLN A 112 -13.99 -14.10 6.65
CA GLN A 112 -13.19 -13.83 7.84
C GLN A 112 -12.62 -12.40 7.74
N PRO A 113 -12.77 -11.57 8.79
CA PRO A 113 -12.21 -10.22 8.78
C PRO A 113 -10.68 -10.29 8.63
N PRO A 114 -10.07 -9.34 7.90
CA PRO A 114 -8.63 -9.31 7.68
C PRO A 114 -7.92 -9.25 9.04
N SER A 115 -7.02 -10.20 9.30
CA SER A 115 -6.22 -10.21 10.52
C SER A 115 -5.42 -8.91 10.58
N THR A 116 -5.65 -8.11 11.61
CA THR A 116 -4.90 -6.89 11.89
C THR A 116 -3.45 -7.29 12.19
N VAL A 117 -2.56 -7.08 11.21
CA VAL A 117 -1.14 -7.37 11.34
C VAL A 117 -0.56 -6.38 12.35
N GLN A 118 -0.39 -6.80 13.60
CA GLN A 118 0.31 -6.00 14.60
C GLN A 118 1.74 -5.74 14.08
N PRO A 119 2.20 -4.48 14.05
CA PRO A 119 3.52 -4.16 13.56
C PRO A 119 4.57 -4.86 14.44
N ALA A 120 5.48 -5.57 13.78
CA ALA A 120 6.59 -6.21 14.47
C ALA A 120 7.39 -5.15 15.25
N GLN A 121 7.60 -5.41 16.54
CA GLN A 121 8.42 -4.55 17.38
C GLN A 121 9.88 -5.02 17.33
N GLY A 122 10.80 -4.06 17.29
CA GLY A 122 12.24 -4.34 17.27
C GLY A 122 13.07 -3.08 17.05
N PRO A 123 14.37 -3.13 17.38
CA PRO A 123 15.26 -2.00 17.14
C PRO A 123 15.46 -1.78 15.65
N ILE A 124 15.32 -0.53 15.21
CA ILE A 124 15.70 -0.08 13.87
C ILE A 124 17.06 0.63 13.98
N VAL A 125 18.04 0.15 13.22
CA VAL A 125 19.37 0.72 13.14
C VAL A 125 19.55 1.37 11.78
N SER A 126 19.95 2.64 11.76
CA SER A 126 20.35 3.35 10.56
C SER A 126 21.81 3.05 10.22
N LEU A 127 22.08 2.70 8.97
CA LEU A 127 23.40 2.44 8.40
C LEU A 127 23.66 3.46 7.28
N PRO A 128 24.86 4.05 7.19
CA PRO A 128 25.24 4.83 6.01
C PRO A 128 25.18 3.97 4.74
N THR A 129 24.71 4.53 3.63
CA THR A 129 24.57 3.79 2.36
C THR A 129 25.88 3.16 1.91
N GLU A 130 27.02 3.81 2.16
CA GLU A 130 28.36 3.30 1.80
C GLU A 130 28.73 2.03 2.59
N GLN A 131 28.14 1.83 3.77
CA GLN A 131 28.38 0.67 4.62
C GLN A 131 27.41 -0.49 4.32
N PHE A 132 26.34 -0.25 3.57
CA PHE A 132 25.30 -1.24 3.31
C PHE A 132 25.85 -2.54 2.73
N GLU A 133 26.66 -2.46 1.67
CA GLU A 133 27.22 -3.65 1.00
C GLU A 133 28.25 -4.39 1.87
N SER A 134 29.02 -3.65 2.67
CA SER A 134 29.98 -4.24 3.61
C SER A 134 29.27 -4.96 4.75
N PHE A 135 28.19 -4.38 5.27
CA PHE A 135 27.36 -5.00 6.30
C PHE A 135 26.61 -6.24 5.76
N TYR A 136 26.05 -6.14 4.56
CA TYR A 136 25.46 -7.27 3.86
C TYR A 136 26.47 -8.42 3.66
N SER A 137 27.68 -8.10 3.21
CA SER A 137 28.77 -9.06 3.04
C SER A 137 29.24 -9.67 4.36
N LEU A 138 29.23 -8.90 5.46
CA LEU A 138 29.53 -9.40 6.79
C LEU A 138 28.53 -10.49 7.21
N ILE A 139 27.23 -10.22 7.05
CA ILE A 139 26.17 -11.20 7.37
C ILE A 139 26.36 -12.47 6.55
N LEU A 140 26.55 -12.32 5.24
CA LEU A 140 26.64 -13.45 4.31
C LEU A 140 27.92 -14.27 4.40
N ASN A 141 29.02 -13.73 4.93
CA ASN A 141 30.29 -14.46 4.97
C ASN A 141 30.69 -14.85 6.39
N GLN A 142 30.44 -13.98 7.37
CA GLN A 142 30.88 -14.20 8.75
C GLN A 142 29.75 -14.70 9.66
N TRP A 143 28.49 -14.38 9.34
CA TRP A 143 27.34 -14.74 10.19
C TRP A 143 26.35 -15.71 9.53
N THR A 144 26.81 -16.50 8.56
CA THR A 144 25.99 -17.53 7.89
C THR A 144 25.42 -18.58 8.86
N GLN A 145 26.11 -18.81 9.97
CA GLN A 145 25.66 -19.72 11.04
C GLN A 145 24.50 -19.16 11.87
N LEU A 146 24.23 -17.85 11.76
CA LEU A 146 23.14 -17.16 12.45
C LEU A 146 22.02 -16.75 11.47
N TRP A 147 22.37 -16.43 10.24
CA TRP A 147 21.47 -15.83 9.27
C TRP A 147 21.60 -16.50 7.91
N THR A 148 20.48 -16.97 7.37
CA THR A 148 20.38 -17.47 5.99
C THR A 148 19.54 -16.52 5.16
N PRO A 149 20.05 -16.04 4.00
CA PRO A 149 19.26 -15.19 3.10
C PRO A 149 18.05 -15.97 2.57
N GLN A 150 16.87 -15.35 2.61
CA GLN A 150 15.61 -15.96 2.17
C GLN A 150 15.12 -15.34 0.86
N ARG A 151 14.93 -14.03 0.87
CA ARG A 151 14.32 -13.28 -0.24
C ARG A 151 14.99 -11.93 -0.35
N ALA A 152 15.23 -11.51 -1.58
CA ALA A 152 15.56 -10.13 -1.89
C ALA A 152 14.51 -9.59 -2.86
N LEU A 153 13.97 -8.42 -2.53
CA LEU A 153 13.09 -7.62 -3.38
C LEU A 153 13.84 -6.35 -3.76
N ASP A 154 13.86 -6.01 -5.04
CA ASP A 154 14.54 -4.82 -5.53
C ASP A 154 13.77 -4.12 -6.64
N ILE A 155 13.90 -2.79 -6.70
CA ILE A 155 13.60 -1.99 -7.88
C ILE A 155 14.97 -1.65 -8.48
N PRO A 156 15.36 -2.32 -9.58
CA PRO A 156 16.72 -2.25 -10.07
C PRO A 156 17.02 -0.89 -10.71
N PRO A 157 18.28 -0.45 -10.72
CA PRO A 157 18.68 0.80 -11.38
C PRO A 157 18.51 0.76 -12.91
N THR A 158 18.40 -0.42 -13.52
CA THR A 158 18.18 -0.56 -14.97
C THR A 158 16.76 -0.23 -15.40
N PHE A 159 15.79 -0.33 -14.49
CA PHE A 159 14.42 0.13 -14.66
C PHE A 159 14.04 0.88 -13.38
N PRO A 160 14.55 2.11 -13.22
CA PRO A 160 14.31 2.87 -12.00
C PRO A 160 12.82 3.17 -11.87
N GLY A 161 12.33 3.22 -10.64
CA GLY A 161 10.97 3.64 -10.36
C GLY A 161 10.72 5.08 -10.80
N PHE A 162 9.47 5.40 -11.07
CA PHE A 162 9.02 6.74 -11.43
C PHE A 162 8.59 7.49 -10.18
N THR A 163 8.91 8.78 -10.12
CA THR A 163 8.41 9.71 -9.11
C THR A 163 7.65 10.81 -9.82
N TYR A 164 6.41 11.05 -9.37
CA TYR A 164 5.56 12.13 -9.83
C TYR A 164 5.24 13.04 -8.66
N THR A 165 5.48 14.33 -8.84
CA THR A 165 5.14 15.35 -7.85
C THR A 165 3.99 16.19 -8.38
N VAL A 166 2.91 16.20 -7.62
CA VAL A 166 1.69 17.01 -7.81
C VAL A 166 1.63 17.97 -6.62
N PRO A 167 1.04 19.19 -6.71
CA PRO A 167 1.14 20.19 -5.64
C PRO A 167 0.88 19.69 -4.21
N ASN A 168 -0.05 18.73 -4.03
CA ASN A 168 -0.47 18.28 -2.70
C ASN A 168 -0.07 16.83 -2.39
N PHE A 169 0.55 16.11 -3.34
CA PHE A 169 0.97 14.72 -3.12
C PHE A 169 2.08 14.28 -4.07
N THR A 170 2.82 13.26 -3.64
CA THR A 170 3.86 12.60 -4.44
C THR A 170 3.49 11.14 -4.66
N ILE A 171 3.69 10.64 -5.88
CA ILE A 171 3.46 9.24 -6.25
C ILE A 171 4.79 8.60 -6.67
N HIS A 172 5.15 7.49 -6.02
CA HIS A 172 6.27 6.66 -6.41
C HIS A 172 5.76 5.34 -6.98
N ILE A 173 6.11 5.00 -8.22
CA ILE A 173 5.78 3.72 -8.87
C ILE A 173 7.06 2.94 -9.15
N GLY A 174 7.08 1.64 -8.89
CA GLY A 174 8.22 0.81 -9.27
C GLY A 174 7.88 -0.67 -9.47
N ALA A 175 8.46 -1.27 -10.52
CA ALA A 175 8.34 -2.70 -10.78
C ALA A 175 9.28 -3.47 -9.84
N LEU A 176 8.71 -4.28 -8.96
CA LEU A 176 9.49 -5.10 -8.05
C LEU A 176 10.11 -6.28 -8.80
N ARG A 177 11.34 -6.62 -8.46
CA ARG A 177 12.02 -7.85 -8.86
C ARG A 177 12.34 -8.66 -7.63
N ALA A 178 12.08 -9.95 -7.69
CA ALA A 178 12.44 -10.90 -6.66
C ALA A 178 13.69 -11.66 -7.11
N ARG A 179 14.73 -11.61 -6.28
CA ARG A 179 15.95 -12.40 -6.44
C ARG A 179 15.99 -13.48 -5.37
N ARG A 180 16.21 -14.72 -5.82
CA ARG A 180 16.52 -15.84 -4.93
C ARG A 180 18.04 -15.94 -4.78
N SER A 181 18.51 -16.03 -3.54
CA SER A 181 19.90 -16.34 -3.23
C SER A 181 20.12 -17.86 -3.32
N GLY A 182 21.07 -18.30 -4.15
CA GLY A 182 21.47 -19.71 -4.22
C GLY A 182 22.15 -20.07 -5.55
N PRO A 183 22.79 -21.25 -5.64
CA PRO A 183 23.50 -21.70 -6.85
C PRO A 183 22.59 -21.93 -8.07
N GLN A 184 21.27 -21.92 -7.88
CA GLN A 184 20.27 -21.97 -8.95
C GLN A 184 19.58 -20.61 -9.09
N THR A 185 20.33 -19.57 -9.52
CA THR A 185 19.74 -18.28 -9.88
C THR A 185 19.05 -18.36 -11.24
N ALA A 186 17.91 -19.05 -11.29
CA ALA A 186 17.09 -19.12 -12.49
C ALA A 186 16.20 -17.86 -12.58
N GLY A 187 16.62 -16.89 -13.39
CA GLY A 187 15.84 -15.71 -13.82
C GLY A 187 15.45 -14.72 -12.72
N SER A 188 15.32 -13.44 -13.08
CA SER A 188 14.63 -12.46 -12.22
C SER A 188 13.13 -12.67 -12.36
N LEU A 189 12.44 -12.97 -11.26
CA LEU A 189 10.98 -12.98 -11.22
C LEU A 189 10.49 -11.59 -10.84
N SER A 190 9.31 -11.20 -11.31
CA SER A 190 8.71 -9.94 -10.91
C SER A 190 7.41 -10.20 -10.16
N PRO A 191 7.40 -10.04 -8.82
CA PRO A 191 6.20 -10.33 -8.03
C PRO A 191 5.06 -9.33 -8.28
N GLY A 192 5.35 -8.13 -8.81
CA GLY A 192 4.34 -7.10 -8.95
C GLY A 192 4.89 -5.69 -9.10
N VAL A 193 3.99 -4.73 -8.94
CA VAL A 193 4.27 -3.29 -8.94
C VAL A 193 3.97 -2.73 -7.55
N LEU A 194 4.82 -1.84 -7.08
CA LEU A 194 4.63 -1.08 -5.85
C LEU A 194 4.28 0.36 -6.20
N VAL A 195 3.22 0.89 -5.60
CA VAL A 195 2.82 2.30 -5.70
C VAL A 195 2.72 2.90 -4.31
N CYS A 196 3.47 3.96 -4.03
CA CYS A 196 3.39 4.71 -2.79
C CYS A 196 2.85 6.10 -3.08
N ILE A 197 1.75 6.47 -2.44
CA ILE A 197 1.14 7.80 -2.52
C ILE A 197 1.39 8.48 -1.19
N THR A 198 2.02 9.64 -1.20
CA THR A 198 2.33 10.42 0.00
C THR A 198 1.71 11.80 -0.10
N THR A 199 0.98 12.23 0.91
CA THR A 199 0.39 13.56 1.00
C THR A 199 0.73 14.23 2.32
N GLY A 200 0.58 15.56 2.40
CA GLY A 200 0.72 16.33 3.64
C GLY A 200 -0.62 16.40 4.36
N ALA A 201 -0.66 16.00 5.62
CA ALA A 201 -1.80 16.29 6.49
C ALA A 201 -1.97 17.81 6.64
N GLY A 202 -3.18 18.31 6.40
CA GLY A 202 -3.53 19.74 6.42
C GLY A 202 -3.30 20.49 5.10
N ALA A 203 -2.95 19.81 4.00
CA ALA A 203 -2.71 20.48 2.71
C ALA A 203 -3.99 20.81 1.92
N PHE A 204 -5.16 20.50 2.48
CA PHE A 204 -6.47 20.71 1.90
C PHE A 204 -7.29 21.40 2.97
N GLU A 205 -6.91 22.64 3.25
CA GLU A 205 -7.89 23.59 3.76
C GLU A 205 -8.88 23.70 2.59
N ASP A 206 -10.07 23.15 2.77
CA ASP A 206 -11.16 23.41 1.83
C ASP A 206 -11.33 24.94 1.87
N ASP A 207 -10.78 25.61 0.86
CA ASP A 207 -11.16 26.96 0.44
C ASP A 207 -12.62 26.94 -0.06
N ASP A 208 -13.50 26.20 0.62
CA ASP A 208 -14.91 26.48 0.74
C ASP A 208 -15.03 27.70 1.67
N ASP A 209 -14.38 28.79 1.26
CA ASP A 209 -14.92 30.13 1.42
C ASP A 209 -16.24 30.10 0.64
N ASP A 210 -17.26 29.47 1.26
CA ASP A 210 -18.63 29.88 1.12
C ASP A 210 -18.64 31.35 1.56
N ASP A 211 -18.24 32.22 0.63
CA ASP A 211 -18.77 33.57 0.42
C ASP A 211 -20.30 33.41 0.22
N ASP A 212 -20.98 32.92 1.26
CA ASP A 212 -22.35 33.29 1.55
C ASP A 212 -22.27 34.79 1.86
N ASP A 213 -22.37 35.56 0.77
CA ASP A 213 -22.85 36.93 0.70
C ASP A 213 -24.18 37.03 1.48
N ASP A 214 -24.13 36.93 2.81
CA ASP A 214 -25.19 37.36 3.72
C ASP A 214 -25.04 38.88 3.91
N ASP A 215 -25.28 39.53 2.78
CA ASP A 215 -25.56 40.93 2.60
C ASP A 215 -26.89 41.26 3.31
N ASP A 216 -26.95 41.28 4.65
CA ASP A 216 -27.82 42.21 5.41
C ASP A 216 -27.81 42.00 6.95
N ARG A 217 -27.44 43.10 7.64
CA ARG A 217 -27.99 43.58 8.94
C ARG A 217 -27.59 42.84 10.23
N ASN A 218 -26.88 43.54 11.11
CA ASN A 218 -27.49 44.52 12.02
C ASN A 218 -26.45 45.11 12.99
N LYS A 219 -26.64 46.39 13.31
CA LYS A 219 -25.87 47.22 14.23
C LYS A 219 -25.95 46.75 15.69
N SER A 220 -24.86 47.03 16.40
CA SER A 220 -24.74 47.44 17.81
C SER A 220 -25.22 46.48 18.90
N ASN A 221 -24.31 46.06 19.78
CA ASN A 221 -24.02 46.84 20.99
C ASN A 221 -22.75 46.33 21.67
N GLY A 222 -21.90 47.27 22.09
CA GLY A 222 -20.65 46.98 22.78
C GLY A 222 -20.87 46.25 24.09
N ASN A 223 -20.16 45.14 24.25
CA ASN A 223 -19.87 44.57 25.54
C ASN A 223 -18.38 44.17 25.53
N ASP A 224 -17.58 44.92 26.29
CA ASP A 224 -16.20 44.59 26.63
C ASP A 224 -16.19 43.19 27.28
N VAL A 225 -15.69 42.19 26.56
CA VAL A 225 -15.45 40.86 27.14
C VAL A 225 -13.95 40.64 27.22
N ASP A 226 -13.51 40.46 28.46
CA ASP A 226 -12.15 40.34 28.98
C ASP A 226 -11.32 39.26 28.24
N MET A 227 -10.28 39.69 27.53
CA MET A 227 -9.27 38.85 26.87
C MET A 227 -8.29 38.23 27.88
N LYS A 228 -8.75 37.27 28.68
CA LYS A 228 -7.88 36.50 29.58
C LYS A 228 -8.25 35.02 29.61
N ASP A 229 -7.98 34.29 28.53
CA ASP A 229 -7.62 32.85 28.53
C ASP A 229 -7.57 32.26 27.10
N VAL A 230 -6.73 32.81 26.21
CA VAL A 230 -6.58 32.31 24.83
C VAL A 230 -5.31 31.46 24.64
N ASN A 231 -4.88 30.78 25.71
CA ASN A 231 -3.74 29.84 25.65
C ASN A 231 -4.19 28.38 25.86
N ALA A 232 -5.42 28.06 25.46
CA ALA A 232 -5.80 26.70 25.14
C ALA A 232 -5.20 26.41 23.76
N GLU A 233 -4.03 25.79 23.74
CA GLU A 233 -3.49 25.15 22.54
C GLU A 233 -4.58 24.21 22.02
N ILE A 234 -5.30 24.65 20.98
CA ILE A 234 -6.19 23.79 20.21
C ILE A 234 -5.24 22.83 19.50
N GLU A 235 -4.97 21.69 20.15
CA GLU A 235 -4.44 20.52 19.48
C GLU A 235 -5.50 20.11 18.46
N GLU A 236 -5.49 20.71 17.28
CA GLU A 236 -6.29 20.26 16.15
C GLU A 236 -5.93 18.81 15.90
N GLU A 237 -6.82 17.92 16.34
CA GLU A 237 -6.70 16.49 16.09
C GLU A 237 -6.77 16.31 14.58
N LEU A 238 -5.60 16.15 13.96
CA LEU A 238 -5.49 15.88 12.53
C LEU A 238 -6.37 14.67 12.18
N ASP A 239 -7.39 14.89 11.36
CA ASP A 239 -8.27 13.81 10.91
C ASP A 239 -7.55 12.93 9.88
N PHE A 240 -6.94 11.85 10.37
CA PHE A 240 -6.31 10.84 9.53
C PHE A 240 -7.32 10.13 8.60
N SER A 241 -8.62 10.15 8.91
CA SER A 241 -9.65 9.54 8.06
C SER A 241 -9.78 10.28 6.74
N SER A 242 -9.89 11.61 6.78
CA SER A 242 -9.91 12.47 5.58
C SER A 242 -8.68 12.23 4.68
N VAL A 243 -7.47 12.20 5.27
CA VAL A 243 -6.24 11.95 4.51
C VAL A 243 -6.21 10.54 3.88
N GLN A 244 -6.72 9.52 4.58
CA GLN A 244 -6.86 8.17 4.02
C GLN A 244 -7.82 8.11 2.84
N GLU A 245 -8.99 8.74 2.98
CA GLU A 245 -10.00 8.80 1.92
C GLU A 245 -9.47 9.52 0.69
N GLN A 246 -8.71 10.58 0.89
CA GLN A 246 -8.03 11.27 -0.19
C GLN A 246 -7.01 10.39 -0.91
N ILE A 247 -6.13 9.68 -0.19
CA ILE A 247 -5.19 8.75 -0.82
C ILE A 247 -5.92 7.67 -1.63
N ARG A 248 -7.05 7.17 -1.12
CA ARG A 248 -7.92 6.24 -1.87
C ARG A 248 -8.56 6.89 -3.09
N GLY A 249 -8.94 8.16 -2.99
CA GLY A 249 -9.44 8.96 -4.12
C GLY A 249 -8.39 9.11 -5.23
N ILE A 250 -7.16 9.48 -4.88
CA ILE A 250 -6.02 9.57 -5.81
C ILE A 250 -5.79 8.21 -6.47
N TRP A 251 -5.82 7.13 -5.69
CA TRP A 251 -5.66 5.77 -6.22
C TRP A 251 -6.78 5.37 -7.20
N LYS A 252 -8.04 5.67 -6.90
CA LYS A 252 -9.19 5.43 -7.81
C LYS A 252 -9.03 6.21 -9.12
N MET A 253 -8.54 7.45 -9.06
CA MET A 253 -8.26 8.25 -10.25
C MET A 253 -7.11 7.66 -11.07
N LEU A 254 -6.02 7.25 -10.40
CA LEU A 254 -4.84 6.66 -11.03
C LEU A 254 -5.18 5.37 -11.78
N THR A 255 -6.06 4.53 -11.22
CA THR A 255 -6.47 3.25 -11.80
C THR A 255 -7.60 3.37 -12.82
N LYS A 256 -8.22 4.55 -12.96
CA LYS A 256 -9.33 4.77 -13.90
C LYS A 256 -8.86 4.57 -15.34
N GLY A 257 -9.39 3.53 -15.99
CA GLY A 257 -9.06 3.19 -17.38
C GLY A 257 -7.73 2.45 -17.56
N VAL A 258 -7.07 2.03 -16.46
CA VAL A 258 -5.88 1.18 -16.51
C VAL A 258 -6.29 -0.28 -16.40
N ASP A 259 -5.96 -1.09 -17.40
CA ASP A 259 -6.16 -2.54 -17.32
C ASP A 259 -5.08 -3.19 -16.43
N LEU A 260 -5.49 -3.59 -15.22
CA LEU A 260 -4.63 -4.35 -14.31
C LEU A 260 -4.73 -5.87 -14.57
N GLY A 261 -5.58 -6.32 -15.49
CA GLY A 261 -5.82 -7.73 -15.77
C GLY A 261 -6.34 -8.50 -14.55
N LYS A 262 -5.80 -9.70 -14.31
CA LYS A 262 -6.13 -10.56 -13.16
C LYS A 262 -5.31 -10.26 -11.91
N SER A 263 -4.76 -9.05 -11.81
CA SER A 263 -3.88 -8.68 -10.71
C SER A 263 -4.68 -8.43 -9.44
N GLU A 264 -4.32 -9.10 -8.35
CA GLU A 264 -4.80 -8.78 -7.01
C GLU A 264 -4.11 -7.50 -6.52
N MET A 265 -4.89 -6.58 -5.97
CA MET A 265 -4.39 -5.36 -5.36
C MET A 265 -4.46 -5.47 -3.84
N ARG A 266 -3.37 -5.09 -3.16
CA ARG A 266 -3.30 -5.00 -1.71
C ARG A 266 -2.97 -3.59 -1.29
N GLU A 267 -3.69 -3.10 -0.29
CA GLU A 267 -3.52 -1.76 0.29
C GLU A 267 -2.95 -1.87 1.71
N VAL A 268 -2.00 -1.01 2.03
CA VAL A 268 -1.46 -0.82 3.38
C VAL A 268 -1.39 0.68 3.65
N MET A 269 -2.13 1.15 4.64
CA MET A 269 -2.12 2.55 5.09
C MET A 269 -1.16 2.72 6.26
N GLN A 270 -0.46 3.86 6.31
CA GLN A 270 0.36 4.22 7.47
C GLN A 270 -0.54 4.36 8.71
N GLY A 271 -0.28 3.59 9.77
CA GLY A 271 -1.05 3.75 11.01
C GLY A 271 -0.80 5.11 11.64
N ALA A 272 -1.77 5.65 12.38
CA ALA A 272 -1.63 6.87 13.20
C ALA A 272 -0.65 6.71 14.40
N GLN A 273 0.16 5.65 14.40
CA GLN A 273 1.15 5.32 15.45
C GLN A 273 2.31 6.31 15.42
N GLY A 274 2.07 7.48 15.99
CA GLY A 274 3.05 8.54 16.18
C GLY A 274 2.50 9.72 16.97
N SER A 275 1.18 9.93 17.01
CA SER A 275 0.55 10.98 17.82
C SER A 275 0.16 10.52 19.23
N GLY A 276 0.05 9.22 19.46
CA GLY A 276 -0.33 8.66 20.77
C GLY A 276 0.86 8.56 21.74
N GLY A 277 1.27 9.68 22.33
CA GLY A 277 1.87 9.60 23.67
C GLY A 277 0.90 8.83 24.58
N ASN A 278 1.38 7.81 25.29
CA ASN A 278 0.63 6.97 26.24
C ASN A 278 -0.08 7.80 27.34
N LYS A 279 -1.14 8.53 27.00
CA LYS A 279 -2.18 8.95 27.94
C LYS A 279 -3.33 7.96 27.75
N GLN A 280 -3.19 6.79 28.39
CA GLN A 280 -4.35 6.00 28.79
C GLN A 280 -5.18 6.87 29.73
N LYS A 281 -6.05 7.71 29.16
CA LYS A 281 -7.13 8.34 29.89
C LYS A 281 -8.18 7.25 30.04
N GLY A 282 -8.20 6.62 31.21
CA GLY A 282 -9.24 5.67 31.57
C GLY A 282 -10.59 6.33 31.42
N THR A 283 -11.32 5.96 30.38
CA THR A 283 -12.76 6.21 30.28
C THR A 283 -13.45 5.17 31.14
N GLU A 284 -13.69 5.58 32.38
CA GLU A 284 -14.64 4.99 33.29
C GLU A 284 -16.02 4.98 32.63
N ALA A 285 -16.68 3.83 32.70
CA ALA A 285 -17.92 3.52 31.99
C ALA A 285 -19.13 4.26 32.58
N ALA A 286 -19.91 4.90 31.69
CA ALA A 286 -21.35 5.03 31.78
C ALA A 286 -21.84 4.44 30.44
N ASP A 287 -22.40 3.23 30.36
CA ASP A 287 -23.67 2.75 30.92
C ASP A 287 -24.82 3.74 30.71
N GLU A 288 -25.39 3.72 29.50
CA GLU A 288 -26.84 3.89 29.27
C GLU A 288 -27.22 3.56 27.81
N ARG A 289 -27.71 2.34 27.63
CA ARG A 289 -29.02 2.00 27.04
C ARG A 289 -29.52 2.83 25.84
N SER A 290 -29.59 2.21 24.65
CA SER A 290 -30.60 2.53 23.64
C SER A 290 -30.97 1.30 22.80
N GLU A 291 -32.18 0.82 23.05
CA GLU A 291 -32.96 -0.15 22.29
C GLU A 291 -33.39 0.43 20.92
N GLN A 292 -33.58 -0.48 19.95
CA GLN A 292 -34.53 -0.42 18.82
C GLN A 292 -34.34 0.65 17.73
N THR A 293 -34.08 0.17 16.50
CA THR A 293 -35.09 0.13 15.41
C THR A 293 -34.49 -0.64 14.23
N GLU A 294 -34.87 -1.91 14.09
CA GLU A 294 -34.91 -2.61 12.80
C GLU A 294 -36.29 -2.29 12.21
N ASP A 295 -36.34 -1.56 11.09
CA ASP A 295 -37.40 -1.75 10.09
C ASP A 295 -37.08 -0.99 8.80
N GLU A 296 -37.33 -1.67 7.69
CA GLU A 296 -37.58 -1.12 6.35
C GLU A 296 -36.44 -0.42 5.58
N ARG A 297 -35.72 -1.17 4.73
CA ARG A 297 -35.30 -0.63 3.41
C ARG A 297 -35.14 -1.69 2.32
N SER A 298 -36.24 -1.86 1.57
CA SER A 298 -36.36 -1.88 0.09
C SER A 298 -35.32 -2.71 -0.69
N GLU A 299 -35.64 -3.84 -1.33
CA GLU A 299 -36.53 -3.98 -2.50
C GLU A 299 -36.42 -2.81 -3.49
N GLN A 300 -35.36 -2.78 -4.30
CA GLN A 300 -35.31 -2.20 -5.65
C GLN A 300 -33.89 -2.33 -6.22
N THR A 301 -33.64 -3.33 -7.07
CA THR A 301 -32.62 -3.30 -8.16
C THR A 301 -32.61 -4.65 -8.89
N GLU A 302 -33.61 -4.93 -9.75
CA GLU A 302 -33.48 -6.02 -10.74
C GLU A 302 -33.85 -5.63 -12.17
N ASP A 303 -34.29 -4.40 -12.45
CA ASP A 303 -34.87 -4.05 -13.77
C ASP A 303 -33.96 -3.24 -14.74
N GLU A 304 -32.70 -2.94 -14.38
CA GLU A 304 -31.82 -2.13 -15.27
C GLU A 304 -30.65 -2.92 -15.91
N ARG A 305 -30.58 -4.25 -15.72
CA ARG A 305 -29.44 -5.05 -16.23
C ARG A 305 -29.67 -5.65 -17.62
N SER A 306 -30.85 -5.52 -18.23
CA SER A 306 -31.17 -6.15 -19.52
C SER A 306 -30.98 -5.25 -20.75
N GLU A 307 -30.81 -3.94 -20.61
CA GLU A 307 -30.70 -3.04 -21.78
C GLU A 307 -29.24 -2.72 -22.18
N GLN A 308 -28.24 -3.02 -21.35
CA GLN A 308 -26.83 -2.73 -21.68
C GLN A 308 -26.11 -3.80 -22.50
N THR A 309 -26.70 -5.00 -22.69
CA THR A 309 -26.07 -6.08 -23.46
C THR A 309 -26.44 -6.11 -24.94
N GLU A 310 -27.49 -5.40 -25.37
CA GLU A 310 -27.88 -5.36 -26.80
C GLU A 310 -27.18 -4.25 -27.61
N GLU A 311 -26.61 -3.23 -26.94
CA GLU A 311 -25.94 -2.13 -27.66
C GLU A 311 -24.50 -2.47 -28.07
N PHE A 312 -23.87 -3.48 -27.45
CA PHE A 312 -22.48 -3.85 -27.74
C PHE A 312 -22.32 -4.79 -28.96
N GLU A 313 -23.33 -5.57 -29.31
CA GLU A 313 -23.28 -6.44 -30.50
C GLU A 313 -23.47 -5.67 -31.82
N LYS A 314 -24.08 -4.48 -31.77
CA LYS A 314 -24.31 -3.67 -32.97
C LYS A 314 -23.05 -2.93 -33.45
N TYR A 315 -22.09 -2.65 -32.56
CA TYR A 315 -20.87 -1.93 -32.91
C TYR A 315 -19.77 -2.83 -33.52
N ALA A 316 -19.85 -4.15 -33.32
CA ALA A 316 -18.89 -5.10 -33.89
C ALA A 316 -19.15 -5.43 -35.37
N TYR A 317 -20.34 -5.12 -35.90
CA TYR A 317 -20.71 -5.41 -37.29
C TYR A 317 -20.31 -4.29 -38.27
N ASP A 318 -20.10 -3.06 -37.79
CA ASP A 318 -19.77 -1.88 -38.63
C ASP A 318 -18.25 -1.66 -38.84
N GLN A 319 -17.39 -2.45 -38.19
CA GLN A 319 -15.91 -2.30 -38.26
C GLN A 319 -15.23 -3.13 -39.35
N GLY A 320 -15.97 -3.83 -40.23
CA GLY A 320 -15.44 -4.29 -41.52
C GLY A 320 -14.14 -5.10 -41.51
N LEU A 321 -13.85 -5.88 -40.46
CA LEU A 321 -12.67 -6.75 -40.41
C LEU A 321 -12.97 -8.11 -41.03
N GLN A 322 -13.03 -8.11 -42.35
CA GLN A 322 -13.11 -9.31 -43.17
C GLN A 322 -11.72 -9.59 -43.78
N GLY A 323 -11.09 -10.67 -43.31
CA GLY A 323 -10.12 -11.45 -44.09
C GLY A 323 -8.67 -10.97 -44.10
N GLN A 324 -7.78 -11.77 -43.52
CA GLN A 324 -6.68 -12.39 -44.27
C GLN A 324 -6.11 -13.56 -43.47
N ALA A 325 -6.55 -14.76 -43.84
CA ALA A 325 -5.85 -15.99 -43.58
C ALA A 325 -5.02 -16.29 -44.84
N GLU A 326 -3.69 -16.27 -44.73
CA GLU A 326 -2.81 -16.94 -45.68
C GLU A 326 -1.48 -17.33 -45.03
N THR A 327 -1.38 -18.62 -44.71
CA THR A 327 -0.30 -19.53 -45.09
C THR A 327 1.11 -18.95 -45.29
N VAL A 328 2.04 -19.25 -44.38
CA VAL A 328 3.43 -19.59 -44.76
C VAL A 328 3.93 -20.77 -43.92
N LEU A 329 4.08 -21.89 -44.62
CA LEU A 329 4.81 -23.10 -44.23
C LEU A 329 6.33 -22.87 -44.34
N PHE A 330 7.09 -23.56 -43.49
CA PHE A 330 8.46 -24.05 -43.71
C PHE A 330 9.58 -23.04 -44.04
N ASN A 331 10.56 -22.94 -43.15
CA ASN A 331 11.87 -23.53 -43.43
C ASN A 331 12.74 -23.68 -42.18
N GLY A 332 13.26 -24.90 -42.01
CA GLY A 332 14.36 -25.19 -41.11
C GLY A 332 15.68 -24.64 -41.67
N GLY A 333 16.61 -24.38 -40.75
CA GLY A 333 17.95 -23.94 -41.07
C GLY A 333 18.85 -24.10 -39.85
N THR A 334 19.30 -25.33 -39.63
CA THR A 334 20.56 -25.63 -38.94
C THR A 334 21.71 -25.02 -39.75
N LEU A 335 22.74 -24.48 -39.09
CA LEU A 335 24.14 -24.54 -39.55
C LEU A 335 25.08 -24.07 -38.42
N ASP A 336 26.06 -24.95 -38.17
CA ASP A 336 27.44 -24.82 -37.64
C ASP A 336 27.76 -23.91 -36.44
#